data_AF-A0A2V1C2S1-F1
#
_entry.id   AF-A0A2V1C2S1-F1
#
_cell.length_a   1.000
_cell.length_b   1.000
_cell.length_c   1.000
_cell.angle_alpha   90.00
_cell.angle_beta   90.00
_cell.angle_gamma   90.00
#
_symmetry.space_group_name_H-M   'P 1'
#
loop_
_entity.id
_entity.type
_entity.pdbx_description
1 polymer ?
#
loop_
_entity_poly.entity_id
_entity_poly.type
_entity_poly.pdbx_seq_one_letter_code
_entity_poly.pdbx_strand_id
1 'polypeptide(L)'
;MKSLQRIASRQLLPRISGSIRPYHHSTPLEMPPNTHRHLISSPPNKPPEGSWDSHIHIIDPQKYPFPANIPRTPHSGTMSGALVNASRLSLPNMVFVQVSTYGNDNTWILDALKEVGPYRSRGVVAFDPDTIDSETLQQWHDLGVRGVRLNLRSTGTKLSKDEIQSALRKYAERLRPMKTWSIGLYADMAMLDHVQPLVSELGVNIVLEHFGSPAALPLDPVKEPGWDALQKMMQDPRVFAKISAPYIFSKDPEFKDLETLVKSLLSMRNGEGVVFASDWPHTQSKGYDAMPFLEKCMEWCGEDEELQKKLFRDNAKRLWDVCK
;
A
#
# COMPACT_ATOMS: atom_id res chain seq x y z
N MET A 1 -31.63 -23.46 -38.41
CA MET A 1 -31.83 -24.93 -38.49
C MET A 1 -30.62 -25.57 -37.82
N LYS A 2 -30.64 -26.32 -36.72
CA LYS A 2 -31.61 -27.08 -35.91
C LYS A 2 -31.18 -26.89 -34.43
N SER A 3 -31.99 -26.38 -33.49
CA SER A 3 -32.95 -27.09 -32.62
C SER A 3 -32.49 -28.46 -32.08
N LEU A 4 -32.47 -28.62 -30.74
CA LEU A 4 -33.10 -29.69 -29.91
C LEU A 4 -32.61 -29.56 -28.45
N GLN A 5 -33.46 -29.08 -27.52
CA GLN A 5 -34.22 -29.84 -26.49
C GLN A 5 -33.37 -30.29 -25.27
N ARG A 6 -33.49 -29.64 -24.09
CA ARG A 6 -34.41 -29.92 -22.95
C ARG A 6 -34.31 -31.35 -22.40
N ILE A 7 -33.81 -31.51 -21.16
CA ILE A 7 -34.38 -32.37 -20.10
C ILE A 7 -34.15 -31.72 -18.73
N ALA A 8 -35.21 -31.65 -17.93
CA ALA A 8 -35.24 -31.23 -16.54
C ALA A 8 -35.12 -32.44 -15.59
N SER A 9 -34.63 -32.25 -14.37
CA SER A 9 -34.93 -33.14 -13.23
C SER A 9 -34.78 -32.41 -11.90
N ARG A 10 -35.89 -32.31 -11.18
CA ARG A 10 -36.03 -31.90 -9.77
C ARG A 10 -35.68 -33.08 -8.86
N GLN A 11 -35.09 -32.80 -7.69
CA GLN A 11 -35.22 -33.58 -6.43
C GLN A 11 -34.76 -32.65 -5.29
N LEU A 12 -35.68 -32.00 -4.55
CA LEU A 12 -36.36 -32.41 -3.31
C LEU A 12 -35.43 -32.53 -2.08
N LEU A 13 -35.52 -31.50 -1.24
CA LEU A 13 -35.01 -31.41 0.14
C LEU A 13 -35.86 -32.28 1.09
N PRO A 14 -35.28 -32.90 2.12
CA PRO A 14 -36.02 -33.34 3.29
C PRO A 14 -36.09 -32.23 4.34
N ARG A 15 -37.33 -31.88 4.71
CA ARG A 15 -37.67 -31.16 5.95
C ARG A 15 -37.45 -32.10 7.14
N ILE A 16 -36.82 -31.63 8.20
CA ILE A 16 -36.90 -32.24 9.53
C ILE A 16 -37.58 -31.24 10.46
N SER A 17 -38.80 -31.60 10.88
CA SER A 17 -39.58 -30.97 11.94
C SER A 17 -39.28 -31.66 13.26
N GLY A 18 -39.10 -30.90 14.35
CA GLY A 18 -38.95 -31.50 15.67
C GLY A 18 -38.91 -30.52 16.83
N SER A 19 -40.10 -30.21 17.36
CA SER A 19 -40.39 -30.01 18.79
C SER A 19 -39.65 -28.92 19.59
N ILE A 20 -40.33 -27.79 19.77
CA ILE A 20 -40.11 -26.81 20.86
C ILE A 20 -40.95 -27.24 22.08
N ARG A 21 -40.32 -27.33 23.26
CA ARG A 21 -40.98 -27.39 24.59
C ARG A 21 -40.12 -26.66 25.66
N PRO A 22 -40.71 -26.22 26.78
CA PRO A 22 -40.61 -24.84 27.22
C PRO A 22 -39.51 -24.55 28.26
N TYR A 23 -39.25 -23.25 28.40
CA TYR A 23 -38.42 -22.58 29.39
C TYR A 23 -38.67 -23.07 30.83
N HIS A 24 -37.58 -23.49 31.49
CA HIS A 24 -37.49 -23.50 32.95
C HIS A 24 -36.76 -22.23 33.41
N HIS A 25 -37.39 -21.50 34.31
CA HIS A 25 -36.80 -20.39 35.05
C HIS A 25 -35.67 -20.90 35.95
N SER A 26 -34.45 -20.47 35.67
CA SER A 26 -33.32 -20.58 36.59
C SER A 26 -32.87 -19.16 36.96
N THR A 27 -32.98 -18.85 38.24
CA THR A 27 -32.55 -17.62 38.90
C THR A 27 -31.09 -17.29 38.55
N PRO A 28 -30.73 -16.03 38.22
CA PRO A 28 -29.32 -15.68 38.06
C PRO A 28 -28.65 -15.65 39.43
N LEU A 29 -27.62 -16.47 39.61
CA LEU A 29 -26.62 -16.30 40.67
C LEU A 29 -25.87 -14.98 40.41
N GLU A 30 -25.98 -14.03 41.35
CA GLU A 30 -25.14 -12.83 41.37
C GLU A 30 -23.67 -13.23 41.44
N MET A 31 -22.88 -12.78 40.47
CA MET A 31 -21.43 -12.81 40.55
C MET A 31 -20.92 -11.50 41.18
N PRO A 32 -19.92 -11.55 42.08
CA PRO A 32 -19.41 -10.35 42.74
C PRO A 32 -18.70 -9.42 41.74
N PRO A 33 -18.64 -8.11 42.04
CA PRO A 33 -18.03 -7.13 41.15
C PRO A 33 -16.52 -7.34 41.10
N ASN A 34 -16.03 -7.88 39.98
CA ASN A 34 -14.58 -8.00 39.76
C ASN A 34 -14.05 -6.63 39.31
N THR A 35 -13.54 -5.89 40.28
CA THR A 35 -12.66 -4.74 40.09
C THR A 35 -11.37 -5.15 39.37
N HIS A 36 -10.79 -4.20 38.64
CA HIS A 36 -9.61 -4.30 37.75
C HIS A 36 -9.91 -4.66 36.29
N ARG A 37 -10.41 -3.66 35.54
CA ARG A 37 -10.03 -3.51 34.12
C ARG A 37 -8.52 -3.28 34.08
N HIS A 38 -7.75 -4.36 33.97
CA HIS A 38 -6.44 -4.26 33.36
C HIS A 38 -6.66 -3.85 31.90
N LEU A 39 -6.21 -2.64 31.55
CA LEU A 39 -5.98 -2.24 30.18
C LEU A 39 -5.10 -3.34 29.58
N ILE A 40 -5.66 -4.13 28.66
CA ILE A 40 -4.88 -5.09 27.89
C ILE A 40 -4.04 -4.23 26.94
N SER A 41 -2.84 -3.84 27.39
CA SER A 41 -1.80 -3.36 26.50
C SER A 41 -1.63 -4.40 25.40
N SER A 42 -1.74 -3.98 24.14
CA SER A 42 -1.43 -4.84 23.01
C SER A 42 -0.05 -5.49 23.23
N PRO A 43 0.15 -6.76 22.84
CA PRO A 43 1.45 -7.40 22.99
C PRO A 43 2.52 -6.51 22.34
N PRO A 44 3.70 -6.36 22.97
CA PRO A 44 4.76 -5.53 22.43
C PRO A 44 5.02 -5.95 20.97
N ASN A 45 5.08 -4.96 20.08
CA ASN A 45 5.39 -5.10 18.64
C ASN A 45 4.25 -5.45 17.67
N LYS A 46 2.97 -5.45 18.07
CA LYS A 46 1.88 -5.48 17.07
C LYS A 46 1.52 -4.09 16.58
N PRO A 47 1.30 -3.89 15.26
CA PRO A 47 0.84 -2.62 14.75
C PRO A 47 -0.62 -2.36 15.22
N PRO A 48 -1.05 -1.08 15.29
CA PRO A 48 -2.40 -0.73 15.72
C PRO A 48 -3.52 -1.45 14.93
N GLU A 49 -4.68 -1.65 15.54
CA GLU A 49 -5.82 -2.24 14.84
C GLU A 49 -6.22 -1.39 13.62
N GLY A 50 -6.53 -2.07 12.52
CA GLY A 50 -6.89 -1.44 11.25
C GLY A 50 -5.70 -0.92 10.46
N SER A 51 -4.48 -1.37 10.78
CA SER A 51 -3.26 -1.00 10.05
C SER A 51 -3.32 -1.42 8.57
N TRP A 52 -2.58 -0.66 7.77
CA TRP A 52 -2.49 -0.77 6.32
C TRP A 52 -1.09 -1.20 5.90
N ASP A 53 -1.04 -2.17 4.99
CA ASP A 53 0.10 -2.37 4.12
C ASP A 53 -0.08 -1.50 2.87
N SER A 54 0.64 -0.38 2.80
CA SER A 54 0.45 0.60 1.72
C SER A 54 1.12 0.22 0.39
N HIS A 55 1.70 -0.98 0.28
CA HIS A 55 2.33 -1.43 -0.95
C HIS A 55 2.52 -2.94 -1.00
N ILE A 56 1.68 -3.61 -1.80
CA ILE A 56 1.87 -5.02 -2.16
C ILE A 56 1.62 -5.24 -3.65
N HIS A 57 2.13 -6.35 -4.16
CA HIS A 57 1.92 -6.82 -5.53
C HIS A 57 1.30 -8.21 -5.51
N ILE A 58 0.45 -8.53 -6.49
CA ILE A 58 0.09 -9.91 -6.81
C ILE A 58 0.79 -10.26 -8.12
N ILE A 59 1.54 -11.35 -8.10
CA ILE A 59 2.34 -11.86 -9.21
C ILE A 59 2.00 -13.33 -9.38
N ASP A 60 0.94 -13.58 -10.15
CA ASP A 60 0.42 -14.92 -10.43
C ASP A 60 0.45 -15.15 -11.95
N PRO A 61 1.56 -15.64 -12.52
CA PRO A 61 1.69 -15.83 -13.96
C PRO A 61 0.78 -16.92 -14.52
N GLN A 62 0.19 -17.78 -13.69
CA GLN A 62 -0.80 -18.76 -14.14
C GLN A 62 -2.14 -18.09 -14.44
N LYS A 63 -2.55 -17.13 -13.59
CA LYS A 63 -3.78 -16.36 -13.78
C LYS A 63 -3.60 -15.16 -14.71
N TYR A 64 -2.45 -14.49 -14.62
CA TYR A 64 -2.10 -13.28 -15.38
C TYR A 64 -0.75 -13.50 -16.07
N PRO A 65 -0.73 -14.09 -17.28
CA PRO A 65 0.49 -14.36 -18.01
C PRO A 65 1.33 -13.09 -18.23
N PHE A 66 2.66 -13.23 -18.12
CA PHE A 66 3.55 -12.13 -18.40
C PHE A 66 3.54 -11.76 -19.90
N PRO A 67 3.80 -10.48 -20.24
CA PRO A 67 4.13 -10.10 -21.61
C PRO A 67 5.33 -10.90 -22.14
N ALA A 68 5.40 -11.09 -23.47
CA ALA A 68 6.42 -11.94 -24.09
C ALA A 68 7.88 -11.51 -23.80
N ASN A 69 8.11 -10.20 -23.58
CA ASN A 69 9.45 -9.62 -23.42
C ASN A 69 9.59 -8.88 -22.09
N ILE A 70 9.67 -9.63 -20.98
CA ILE A 70 9.96 -9.04 -19.66
C ILE A 70 11.47 -9.02 -19.41
N PRO A 71 12.03 -7.92 -18.85
CA PRO A 71 13.47 -7.84 -18.55
C PRO A 71 13.94 -8.88 -17.52
N ARG A 72 13.06 -9.22 -16.57
CA ARG A 72 13.31 -10.17 -15.50
C ARG A 72 12.00 -10.72 -14.96
N THR A 73 11.95 -12.02 -14.68
CA THR A 73 10.85 -12.66 -13.98
C THR A 73 10.90 -12.32 -12.49
N PRO A 74 9.91 -11.61 -11.93
CA PRO A 74 9.84 -11.35 -10.49
C PRO A 74 9.43 -12.61 -9.72
N HIS A 75 9.65 -12.59 -8.40
CA HIS A 75 9.13 -13.64 -7.53
C HIS A 75 7.59 -13.65 -7.53
N SER A 76 7.01 -14.83 -7.62
CA SER A 76 5.56 -14.99 -7.60
C SER A 76 4.98 -14.73 -6.20
N GLY A 77 3.74 -14.26 -6.19
CA GLY A 77 2.95 -14.04 -4.99
C GLY A 77 1.47 -14.07 -5.36
N THR A 78 0.74 -15.07 -4.89
CA THR A 78 -0.70 -15.20 -5.15
C THR A 78 -1.54 -14.38 -4.18
N MET A 79 -2.81 -14.11 -4.53
CA MET A 79 -3.74 -13.41 -3.64
C MET A 79 -3.91 -14.12 -2.29
N SER A 80 -4.00 -15.46 -2.30
CA SER A 80 -4.04 -16.27 -1.07
C SER A 80 -2.78 -16.07 -0.21
N GLY A 81 -1.59 -16.05 -0.84
CA GLY A 81 -0.34 -15.75 -0.15
C GLY A 81 -0.32 -14.36 0.49
N ALA A 82 -0.86 -13.36 -0.20
CA ALA A 82 -0.98 -12.01 0.33
C ALA A 82 -1.91 -11.96 1.57
N LEU A 83 -3.06 -12.66 1.55
CA LEU A 83 -3.98 -12.73 2.70
C LEU A 83 -3.36 -13.43 3.92
N VAL A 84 -2.57 -14.48 3.69
CA VAL A 84 -1.82 -15.16 4.75
C VAL A 84 -0.77 -14.21 5.33
N ASN A 85 -0.02 -13.50 4.49
CA ASN A 85 0.99 -12.53 4.92
C ASN A 85 0.37 -11.36 5.71
N ALA A 86 -0.74 -10.80 5.21
CA ALA A 86 -1.51 -9.75 5.88
C ALA A 86 -1.96 -10.18 7.29
N SER A 87 -2.44 -11.42 7.42
CA SER A 87 -2.83 -11.99 8.71
C SER A 87 -1.63 -12.16 9.64
N ARG A 88 -0.49 -12.64 9.12
CA ARG A 88 0.76 -12.81 9.88
C ARG A 88 1.27 -11.48 10.42
N LEU A 89 1.31 -10.43 9.60
CA LEU A 89 1.80 -9.10 9.95
C LEU A 89 0.77 -8.26 10.74
N SER A 90 -0.46 -8.75 10.93
CA SER A 90 -1.56 -7.97 11.50
C SER A 90 -1.88 -6.68 10.73
N LEU A 91 -1.78 -6.74 9.39
CA LEU A 91 -2.07 -5.65 8.45
C LEU A 91 -3.32 -6.01 7.64
N PRO A 92 -4.54 -5.85 8.19
CA PRO A 92 -5.75 -6.33 7.55
C PRO A 92 -6.11 -5.58 6.26
N ASN A 93 -5.57 -4.39 6.04
CA ASN A 93 -5.86 -3.55 4.89
C ASN A 93 -4.64 -3.45 3.97
N MET A 94 -4.85 -3.42 2.66
CA MET A 94 -3.77 -3.53 1.67
C MET A 94 -3.94 -2.55 0.51
N VAL A 95 -2.83 -2.09 -0.05
CA VAL A 95 -2.82 -1.33 -1.29
C VAL A 95 -2.12 -2.13 -2.37
N PHE A 96 -2.89 -2.52 -3.39
CA PHE A 96 -2.40 -3.22 -4.57
C PHE A 96 -1.74 -2.22 -5.52
N VAL A 97 -0.43 -2.30 -5.65
CA VAL A 97 0.36 -1.37 -6.46
C VAL A 97 0.81 -2.06 -7.74
N GLN A 98 0.69 -1.39 -8.89
CA GLN A 98 1.08 -1.96 -10.17
C GLN A 98 2.56 -2.33 -10.20
N VAL A 99 2.85 -3.57 -10.57
CA VAL A 99 4.22 -4.05 -10.79
C VAL A 99 4.61 -3.79 -12.24
N SER A 100 5.82 -3.26 -12.47
CA SER A 100 6.28 -2.80 -13.79
C SER A 100 6.31 -3.91 -14.84
N THR A 101 6.39 -5.18 -14.43
CA THR A 101 6.38 -6.35 -15.32
C THR A 101 5.11 -6.43 -16.19
N TYR A 102 3.96 -5.95 -15.71
CA TYR A 102 2.70 -5.94 -16.46
C TYR A 102 2.45 -4.64 -17.23
N GLY A 103 3.38 -3.68 -17.19
CA GLY A 103 3.21 -2.38 -17.86
C GLY A 103 1.92 -1.69 -17.42
N ASN A 104 1.07 -1.33 -18.39
CA ASN A 104 -0.22 -0.68 -18.14
C ASN A 104 -1.41 -1.66 -18.08
N ASP A 105 -1.16 -2.97 -18.13
CA ASP A 105 -2.21 -3.97 -17.89
C ASP A 105 -2.49 -4.08 -16.38
N ASN A 106 -3.56 -3.42 -15.94
CA ASN A 106 -3.98 -3.39 -14.54
C ASN A 106 -4.98 -4.50 -14.18
N THR A 107 -5.22 -5.48 -15.05
CA THR A 107 -6.27 -6.50 -14.87
C THR A 107 -6.18 -7.18 -13.51
N TRP A 108 -4.98 -7.54 -13.06
CA TRP A 108 -4.80 -8.22 -11.77
C TRP A 108 -5.17 -7.32 -10.57
N ILE A 109 -4.91 -6.01 -10.65
CA ILE A 109 -5.28 -5.06 -9.59
C ILE A 109 -6.79 -4.97 -9.51
N LEU A 110 -7.44 -4.80 -10.66
CA LEU A 110 -8.89 -4.66 -10.72
C LEU A 110 -9.58 -5.91 -10.18
N ASP A 111 -9.08 -7.09 -10.53
CA ASP A 111 -9.60 -8.35 -9.98
C ASP A 111 -9.34 -8.50 -8.48
N ALA A 112 -8.16 -8.12 -7.99
CA ALA A 112 -7.86 -8.12 -6.55
C ALA A 112 -8.75 -7.14 -5.76
N LEU A 113 -9.07 -5.97 -6.33
CA LEU A 113 -10.00 -5.01 -5.74
C LEU A 113 -11.43 -5.58 -5.66
N LYS A 114 -11.90 -6.25 -6.71
CA LYS A 114 -13.21 -6.93 -6.70
C LYS A 114 -13.27 -8.05 -5.66
N GLU A 115 -12.17 -8.80 -5.53
CA GLU A 115 -12.08 -9.94 -4.61
C GLU A 115 -12.06 -9.49 -3.13
N VAL A 116 -11.26 -8.48 -2.78
CA VAL A 116 -11.10 -8.03 -1.39
C VAL A 116 -12.14 -6.99 -0.98
N GLY A 117 -12.59 -6.16 -1.92
CA GLY A 117 -13.57 -5.10 -1.70
C GLY A 117 -13.00 -3.81 -1.09
N PRO A 118 -13.72 -2.69 -1.26
CA PRO A 118 -13.22 -1.35 -0.97
C PRO A 118 -13.15 -1.02 0.53
N TYR A 119 -13.49 -1.93 1.43
CA TYR A 119 -13.30 -1.68 2.87
C TYR A 119 -11.87 -1.97 3.32
N ARG A 120 -11.21 -2.92 2.65
CA ARG A 120 -9.90 -3.44 3.04
C ARG A 120 -8.84 -3.29 1.96
N SER A 121 -9.19 -2.78 0.79
CA SER A 121 -8.23 -2.59 -0.28
C SER A 121 -8.38 -1.28 -1.06
N ARG A 122 -7.24 -0.84 -1.60
CA ARG A 122 -7.10 0.28 -2.54
C ARG A 122 -6.11 -0.10 -3.64
N GLY A 123 -6.21 0.56 -4.78
CA GLY A 123 -5.37 0.28 -5.95
C GLY A 123 -4.52 1.47 -6.37
N VAL A 124 -3.30 1.20 -6.83
CA VAL A 124 -2.45 2.15 -7.54
C VAL A 124 -2.09 1.54 -8.89
N VAL A 125 -2.66 2.08 -9.96
CA VAL A 125 -2.55 1.56 -11.34
C VAL A 125 -1.36 2.16 -12.09
N ALA A 126 -1.06 1.68 -13.30
CA ALA A 126 -0.22 2.41 -14.26
C ALA A 126 -0.99 2.63 -15.58
N PHE A 127 -0.84 3.81 -16.17
CA PHE A 127 -1.43 4.15 -17.47
C PHE A 127 -0.63 5.29 -18.10
N ASP A 128 -0.83 5.50 -19.40
CA ASP A 128 -0.26 6.65 -20.10
C ASP A 128 -1.25 7.84 -20.02
N PRO A 129 -0.84 9.00 -19.47
CA PRO A 129 -1.72 10.15 -19.29
C PRO A 129 -2.12 10.82 -20.61
N ASP A 130 -1.44 10.53 -21.72
CA ASP A 130 -1.79 11.07 -23.04
C ASP A 130 -2.95 10.29 -23.67
N THR A 131 -3.11 9.00 -23.34
CA THR A 131 -4.07 8.09 -23.99
C THR A 131 -5.22 7.64 -23.09
N ILE A 132 -5.10 7.75 -21.76
CA ILE A 132 -6.17 7.36 -20.83
C ILE A 132 -7.42 8.24 -21.00
N ASP A 133 -8.58 7.62 -20.98
CA ASP A 133 -9.87 8.32 -20.99
C ASP A 133 -10.43 8.51 -19.56
N SER A 134 -11.29 9.50 -19.40
CA SER A 134 -11.87 9.85 -18.09
C SER A 134 -12.89 8.83 -17.58
N GLU A 135 -13.55 8.09 -18.46
CA GLU A 135 -14.54 7.08 -18.06
C GLU A 135 -13.84 5.89 -17.39
N THR A 136 -12.74 5.41 -17.97
CA THR A 136 -11.88 4.39 -17.38
C THR A 136 -11.36 4.82 -16.01
N LEU A 137 -10.90 6.07 -15.85
CA LEU A 137 -10.46 6.58 -14.55
C LEU A 137 -11.58 6.58 -13.52
N GLN A 138 -12.81 6.97 -13.90
CA GLN A 138 -13.95 6.94 -13.01
C GLN A 138 -14.33 5.50 -12.61
N GLN A 139 -14.36 4.56 -13.56
CA GLN A 139 -14.63 3.14 -13.28
C GLN A 139 -13.59 2.56 -12.31
N TRP A 140 -12.31 2.90 -12.50
CA TRP A 140 -11.24 2.50 -11.58
C TRP A 140 -11.38 3.16 -10.21
N HIS A 141 -11.76 4.43 -10.16
CA HIS A 141 -12.03 5.14 -8.90
C HIS A 141 -13.14 4.46 -8.11
N ASP A 142 -14.26 4.14 -8.77
CA ASP A 142 -15.42 3.48 -8.15
C ASP A 142 -15.07 2.09 -7.62
N LEU A 143 -14.13 1.40 -8.28
CA LEU A 143 -13.61 0.11 -7.82
C LEU A 143 -12.64 0.21 -6.63
N GLY A 144 -12.11 1.40 -6.35
CA GLY A 144 -11.20 1.65 -5.22
C GLY A 144 -9.76 2.03 -5.61
N VAL A 145 -9.49 2.33 -6.88
CA VAL A 145 -8.20 2.91 -7.27
C VAL A 145 -8.09 4.32 -6.72
N ARG A 146 -6.91 4.66 -6.19
CA ARG A 146 -6.58 5.96 -5.56
C ARG A 146 -5.21 6.47 -5.96
N GLY A 147 -4.64 5.98 -7.05
CA GLY A 147 -3.39 6.55 -7.53
C GLY A 147 -2.89 5.92 -8.81
N VAL A 148 -1.86 6.57 -9.35
CA VAL A 148 -1.07 6.10 -10.48
C VAL A 148 0.38 5.95 -10.06
N ARG A 149 1.08 4.92 -10.55
CA ARG A 149 2.49 4.69 -10.31
C ARG A 149 3.32 5.22 -11.48
N LEU A 150 4.22 6.16 -11.20
CA LEU A 150 5.29 6.59 -12.10
C LEU A 150 6.61 5.96 -11.65
N ASN A 151 6.98 4.85 -12.30
CA ASN A 151 8.20 4.11 -11.98
C ASN A 151 9.31 4.41 -12.99
N LEU A 152 10.30 5.18 -12.56
CA LEU A 152 11.50 5.53 -13.35
C LEU A 152 12.71 4.69 -12.93
N ARG A 153 12.79 4.29 -11.66
CA ARG A 153 13.96 3.57 -11.12
C ARG A 153 14.03 2.14 -11.63
N SER A 154 12.94 1.36 -11.57
CA SER A 154 13.00 -0.05 -12.03
C SER A 154 13.19 -0.17 -13.55
N THR A 155 12.78 0.84 -14.31
CA THR A 155 12.95 0.88 -15.77
C THR A 155 14.29 1.47 -16.19
N GLY A 156 15.08 2.02 -15.26
CA GLY A 156 16.32 2.73 -15.55
C GLY A 156 16.11 4.03 -16.34
N THR A 157 14.89 4.58 -16.34
CA THR A 157 14.54 5.78 -17.09
C THR A 157 15.12 6.99 -16.39
N LYS A 158 15.98 7.73 -17.11
CA LYS A 158 16.49 9.03 -16.68
C LYS A 158 15.79 10.11 -17.47
N LEU A 159 15.04 10.96 -16.78
CA LEU A 159 14.39 12.13 -17.36
C LEU A 159 15.19 13.37 -17.00
N SER A 160 15.34 14.28 -17.95
CA SER A 160 15.76 15.66 -17.67
C SER A 160 14.72 16.36 -16.79
N LYS A 161 15.11 17.51 -16.22
CA LYS A 161 14.20 18.37 -15.44
C LYS A 161 12.91 18.66 -16.20
N ASP A 162 12.99 19.06 -17.46
CA ASP A 162 11.80 19.47 -18.22
C ASP A 162 10.89 18.27 -18.53
N GLU A 163 11.46 17.10 -18.79
CA GLU A 163 10.70 15.87 -19.04
C GLU A 163 9.95 15.37 -17.80
N ILE A 164 10.59 15.30 -16.63
CA ILE A 164 9.90 14.88 -15.40
C ILE A 164 8.81 15.89 -15.01
N GLN A 165 9.10 17.18 -15.15
CA GLN A 165 8.13 18.23 -14.83
C GLN A 165 6.92 18.18 -15.77
N SER A 166 7.15 17.99 -17.06
CA SER A 166 6.08 17.80 -18.06
C SER A 166 5.24 16.56 -17.76
N ALA A 167 5.89 15.42 -17.49
CA ALA A 167 5.20 14.17 -17.16
C ALA A 167 4.30 14.32 -15.93
N LEU A 168 4.81 14.93 -14.84
CA LEU A 168 4.04 15.13 -13.61
C LEU A 168 2.83 16.05 -13.83
N ARG A 169 2.97 17.12 -14.62
CA ARG A 169 1.84 18.00 -14.96
C ARG A 169 0.74 17.25 -15.71
N LYS A 170 1.10 16.44 -16.71
CA LYS A 170 0.16 15.60 -17.47
C LYS A 170 -0.60 14.62 -16.58
N TYR A 171 0.10 13.92 -15.68
CA TYR A 171 -0.57 13.05 -14.71
C TYR A 171 -1.49 13.87 -13.79
N ALA A 172 -1.00 14.96 -13.21
CA ALA A 172 -1.80 15.80 -12.33
C ALA A 172 -3.07 16.33 -13.01
N GLU A 173 -3.02 16.70 -14.29
CA GLU A 173 -4.19 17.07 -15.09
C GLU A 173 -5.26 15.98 -15.11
N ARG A 174 -4.88 14.72 -15.31
CA ARG A 174 -5.80 13.58 -15.30
C ARG A 174 -6.31 13.25 -13.89
N LEU A 175 -5.50 13.50 -12.86
CA LEU A 175 -5.80 13.12 -11.47
C LEU A 175 -6.63 14.16 -10.71
N ARG A 176 -6.52 15.45 -11.03
CA ARG A 176 -7.27 16.52 -10.32
C ARG A 176 -8.78 16.28 -10.25
N PRO A 177 -9.47 15.83 -11.32
CA PRO A 177 -10.90 15.48 -11.25
C PRO A 177 -11.22 14.36 -10.25
N MET A 178 -10.28 13.45 -10.01
CA MET A 178 -10.44 12.33 -9.07
C MET A 178 -10.24 12.75 -7.60
N LYS A 179 -9.74 13.97 -7.36
CA LYS A 179 -9.49 14.67 -6.07
C LYS A 179 -8.51 13.98 -5.12
N THR A 180 -8.71 12.71 -4.82
CA THR A 180 -7.98 11.98 -3.78
C THR A 180 -6.83 11.15 -4.33
N TRP A 181 -6.69 11.08 -5.65
CA TRP A 181 -5.66 10.26 -6.28
C TRP A 181 -4.25 10.81 -6.06
N SER A 182 -3.30 9.90 -5.88
CA SER A 182 -1.88 10.21 -5.72
C SER A 182 -1.03 9.77 -6.91
N ILE A 183 0.06 10.49 -7.16
CA ILE A 183 1.17 10.03 -8.01
C ILE A 183 2.19 9.33 -7.12
N GLY A 184 2.31 8.01 -7.24
CA GLY A 184 3.39 7.21 -6.63
C GLY A 184 4.66 7.31 -7.46
N LEU A 185 5.62 8.11 -7.02
CA LEU A 185 6.88 8.36 -7.71
C LEU A 185 7.96 7.42 -7.19
N TYR A 186 8.41 6.50 -8.04
CA TYR A 186 9.62 5.72 -7.79
C TYR A 186 10.75 6.18 -8.72
N ALA A 187 11.59 7.06 -8.20
CA ALA A 187 12.77 7.61 -8.86
C ALA A 187 13.92 7.72 -7.84
N ASP A 188 15.16 7.88 -8.32
CA ASP A 188 16.29 8.18 -7.43
C ASP A 188 16.05 9.49 -6.66
N MET A 189 16.50 9.57 -5.41
CA MET A 189 16.31 10.75 -4.55
C MET A 189 16.78 12.04 -5.22
N ALA A 190 17.87 12.00 -6.01
CA ALA A 190 18.37 13.13 -6.78
C ALA A 190 17.32 13.76 -7.73
N MET A 191 16.35 12.98 -8.20
CA MET A 191 15.26 13.50 -9.05
C MET A 191 14.36 14.49 -8.29
N LEU A 192 14.32 14.42 -6.96
CA LEU A 192 13.46 15.27 -6.15
C LEU A 192 13.82 16.75 -6.25
N ASP A 193 15.07 17.09 -6.58
CA ASP A 193 15.46 18.49 -6.88
C ASP A 193 14.66 19.10 -8.04
N HIS A 194 14.24 18.26 -9.00
CA HIS A 194 13.42 18.68 -10.13
C HIS A 194 11.92 18.66 -9.83
N VAL A 195 11.49 17.79 -8.91
CA VAL A 195 10.08 17.61 -8.53
C VAL A 195 9.63 18.61 -7.48
N GLN A 196 10.47 18.93 -6.49
CA GLN A 196 10.15 19.78 -5.36
C GLN A 196 9.51 21.12 -5.74
N PRO A 197 9.99 21.85 -6.78
CA PRO A 197 9.38 23.11 -7.18
C PRO A 197 7.93 23.00 -7.67
N LEU A 198 7.48 21.81 -8.08
CA LEU A 198 6.13 21.59 -8.63
C LEU A 198 5.09 21.19 -7.59
N VAL A 199 5.49 20.78 -6.38
CA VAL A 199 4.57 20.17 -5.40
C VAL A 199 3.32 21.03 -5.18
N SER A 200 3.50 22.35 -5.08
CA SER A 200 2.38 23.26 -4.88
C SER A 200 1.47 23.39 -6.10
N GLU A 201 2.07 23.41 -7.28
CA GLU A 201 1.42 23.57 -8.59
C GLU A 201 0.54 22.36 -8.98
N LEU A 202 0.99 21.13 -8.69
CA LEU A 202 0.34 19.92 -9.22
C LEU A 202 -1.10 19.74 -8.70
N GLY A 203 -1.38 20.16 -7.45
CA GLY A 203 -2.72 20.09 -6.88
C GLY A 203 -3.22 18.67 -6.59
N VAL A 204 -2.33 17.69 -6.52
CA VAL A 204 -2.62 16.27 -6.22
C VAL A 204 -1.63 15.75 -5.18
N ASN A 205 -1.93 14.61 -4.57
CA ASN A 205 -1.00 13.95 -3.65
C ASN A 205 0.20 13.37 -4.41
N ILE A 206 1.38 13.40 -3.79
CA ILE A 206 2.59 12.73 -4.28
C ILE A 206 3.05 11.75 -3.21
N VAL A 207 3.35 10.52 -3.60
CA VAL A 207 3.90 9.50 -2.71
C VAL A 207 5.31 9.17 -3.16
N LEU A 208 6.28 9.44 -2.30
CA LEU A 208 7.67 9.05 -2.49
C LEU A 208 7.80 7.56 -2.14
N GLU A 209 8.09 6.74 -3.14
CA GLU A 209 8.22 5.30 -2.99
C GLU A 209 9.55 4.95 -2.28
N HIS A 210 9.54 3.90 -1.47
CA HIS A 210 10.74 3.26 -0.91
C HIS A 210 11.77 4.23 -0.27
N PHE A 211 11.35 4.93 0.79
CA PHE A 211 12.11 5.95 1.53
C PHE A 211 12.52 7.19 0.72
N GLY A 212 11.93 7.41 -0.46
CA GLY A 212 12.43 8.41 -1.41
C GLY A 212 13.66 7.93 -2.18
N SER A 213 14.03 6.65 -2.02
CA SER A 213 15.01 5.93 -2.82
C SER A 213 16.42 6.54 -2.81
N PRO A 214 17.09 6.59 -1.64
CA PRO A 214 18.44 7.14 -1.52
C PRO A 214 19.45 6.41 -2.41
N ALA A 215 20.53 7.11 -2.74
CA ALA A 215 21.67 6.58 -3.47
C ALA A 215 22.53 5.66 -2.60
N ALA A 216 22.67 5.97 -1.31
CA ALA A 216 23.45 5.16 -0.37
C ALA A 216 22.87 5.18 1.05
N LEU A 217 23.24 4.15 1.82
CA LEU A 217 23.03 4.06 3.27
C LEU A 217 24.37 3.72 3.97
N PRO A 218 24.59 4.15 5.22
CA PRO A 218 23.74 5.07 5.98
C PRO A 218 23.66 6.45 5.31
N LEU A 219 22.50 7.10 5.45
CA LEU A 219 22.27 8.42 4.86
C LEU A 219 23.27 9.44 5.43
N ASP A 220 24.02 10.09 4.54
CA ASP A 220 24.77 11.31 4.83
C ASP A 220 24.01 12.49 4.19
N PRO A 221 23.23 13.26 4.97
CA PRO A 221 22.44 14.39 4.46
C PRO A 221 23.22 15.39 3.61
N VAL A 222 24.52 15.57 3.88
CA VAL A 222 25.36 16.53 3.15
C VAL A 222 25.75 16.01 1.76
N LYS A 223 25.80 14.69 1.60
CA LYS A 223 26.25 14.04 0.35
C LYS A 223 25.12 13.47 -0.48
N GLU A 224 23.92 13.34 0.06
CA GLU A 224 22.77 12.75 -0.63
C GLU A 224 22.03 13.82 -1.47
N PRO A 225 22.13 13.78 -2.81
CA PRO A 225 21.40 14.72 -3.65
C PRO A 225 19.90 14.51 -3.54
N GLY A 226 19.13 15.61 -3.52
CA GLY A 226 17.69 15.56 -3.31
C GLY A 226 17.23 15.41 -1.86
N TRP A 227 18.13 15.27 -0.88
CA TRP A 227 17.75 15.24 0.53
C TRP A 227 17.03 16.52 0.99
N ASP A 228 17.61 17.69 0.70
CA ASP A 228 16.99 18.98 1.00
C ASP A 228 15.63 19.15 0.31
N ALA A 229 15.53 18.67 -0.93
CA ALA A 229 14.29 18.68 -1.68
C ALA A 229 13.24 17.80 -0.99
N LEU A 230 13.58 16.58 -0.58
CA LEU A 230 12.71 15.69 0.19
C LEU A 230 12.22 16.37 1.47
N GLN A 231 13.12 16.98 2.25
CA GLN A 231 12.74 17.66 3.49
C GLN A 231 11.72 18.79 3.25
N LYS A 232 11.93 19.59 2.19
CA LYS A 232 11.01 20.67 1.77
C LYS A 232 9.68 20.11 1.27
N MET A 233 9.71 19.06 0.45
CA MET A 233 8.51 18.41 -0.06
C MET A 233 7.64 17.86 1.07
N MET A 234 8.25 17.18 2.05
CA MET A 234 7.53 16.60 3.19
C MET A 234 6.84 17.64 4.06
N GLN A 235 7.20 18.94 4.00
CA GLN A 235 6.46 19.99 4.69
C GLN A 235 5.05 20.22 4.10
N ASP A 236 4.79 19.82 2.86
CA ASP A 236 3.49 19.95 2.22
C ASP A 236 2.54 18.80 2.62
N PRO A 237 1.29 19.07 3.05
CA PRO A 237 0.33 18.04 3.43
C PRO A 237 -0.05 17.04 2.33
N ARG A 238 0.23 17.36 1.06
CA ARG A 238 -0.02 16.50 -0.10
C ARG A 238 1.12 15.52 -0.37
N VAL A 239 2.28 15.67 0.26
CA VAL A 239 3.41 14.76 0.08
C VAL A 239 3.40 13.71 1.17
N PHE A 240 3.59 12.47 0.72
CA PHE A 240 3.73 11.30 1.56
C PHE A 240 5.00 10.55 1.21
N ALA A 241 5.54 9.77 2.16
CA ALA A 241 6.64 8.86 1.94
C ALA A 241 6.30 7.46 2.45
N LYS A 242 6.61 6.44 1.65
CA LYS A 242 6.50 5.04 2.08
C LYS A 242 7.82 4.57 2.66
N ILE A 243 7.84 4.13 3.91
CA ILE A 243 8.96 3.34 4.43
C ILE A 243 8.73 1.87 4.05
N SER A 244 9.55 1.35 3.13
CA SER A 244 9.25 0.07 2.48
C SER A 244 10.45 -0.51 1.74
N ALA A 245 10.40 -1.81 1.47
CA ALA A 245 11.42 -2.53 0.72
C ALA A 245 12.87 -2.31 1.21
N PRO A 246 13.14 -2.38 2.54
CA PRO A 246 14.48 -2.09 3.09
C PRO A 246 15.56 -2.98 2.48
N TYR A 247 15.22 -4.21 2.07
CA TYR A 247 16.12 -5.19 1.46
C TYR A 247 16.77 -4.73 0.13
N ILE A 248 16.19 -3.70 -0.51
CA ILE A 248 16.75 -3.05 -1.71
C ILE A 248 17.98 -2.21 -1.34
N PHE A 249 17.97 -1.58 -0.16
CA PHE A 249 18.97 -0.55 0.22
C PHE A 249 19.92 -1.02 1.31
N SER A 250 19.42 -1.84 2.25
CA SER A 250 20.16 -2.31 3.42
C SER A 250 20.45 -3.80 3.32
N LYS A 251 21.66 -4.18 3.78
CA LYS A 251 22.05 -5.57 4.04
C LYS A 251 22.23 -5.85 5.53
N ASP A 252 22.06 -4.84 6.37
CA ASP A 252 22.14 -4.96 7.81
C ASP A 252 20.86 -5.60 8.36
N PRO A 253 20.93 -6.79 8.99
CA PRO A 253 19.75 -7.43 9.57
C PRO A 253 19.11 -6.64 10.72
N GLU A 254 19.84 -5.70 11.33
CA GLU A 254 19.33 -4.81 12.38
C GLU A 254 18.85 -3.46 11.84
N PHE A 255 18.99 -3.21 10.53
CA PHE A 255 18.60 -1.98 9.84
C PHE A 255 19.21 -0.69 10.44
N LYS A 256 20.41 -0.75 11.04
CA LYS A 256 21.05 0.42 11.68
C LYS A 256 21.39 1.50 10.65
N ASP A 257 21.72 1.08 9.44
CA ASP A 257 22.00 1.97 8.30
C ASP A 257 20.75 2.76 7.82
N LEU A 258 19.54 2.30 8.14
CA LEU A 258 18.28 3.00 7.85
C LEU A 258 17.84 3.96 8.96
N GLU A 259 18.38 3.84 10.17
CA GLU A 259 17.85 4.49 11.37
C GLU A 259 17.77 6.01 11.21
N THR A 260 18.85 6.65 10.76
CA THR A 260 18.90 8.11 10.56
C THR A 260 17.83 8.58 9.57
N LEU A 261 17.66 7.86 8.46
CA LEU A 261 16.69 8.20 7.42
C LEU A 261 15.25 8.05 7.93
N VAL A 262 14.94 6.91 8.54
CA VAL A 262 13.58 6.63 9.02
C VAL A 262 13.21 7.55 10.19
N LYS A 263 14.08 7.74 11.18
CA LYS A 263 13.83 8.69 12.27
C LYS A 263 13.67 10.13 11.76
N SER A 264 14.44 10.52 10.75
CA SER A 264 14.27 11.84 10.13
C SER A 264 12.88 11.98 9.49
N LEU A 265 12.45 11.00 8.68
CA LEU A 265 11.11 10.98 8.09
C LEU A 265 10.00 11.02 9.15
N LEU A 266 10.10 10.20 10.20
CA LEU A 266 9.13 10.16 11.30
C LEU A 266 9.10 11.46 12.11
N SER A 267 10.21 12.18 12.20
CA SER A 267 10.26 13.49 12.87
C SER A 267 9.58 14.61 12.06
N MET A 268 9.57 14.49 10.71
CA MET A 268 8.97 15.51 9.85
C MET A 268 7.47 15.60 10.09
N ARG A 269 7.01 16.81 10.42
CA ARG A 269 5.61 17.08 10.77
C ARG A 269 5.03 16.10 11.78
N ASN A 270 5.85 15.64 12.73
CA ASN A 270 5.45 14.68 13.75
C ASN A 270 4.80 13.41 13.14
N GLY A 271 5.45 12.84 12.14
CA GLY A 271 5.06 11.61 11.45
C GLY A 271 3.96 11.77 10.41
N GLU A 272 3.40 12.96 10.22
CA GLU A 272 2.37 13.20 9.20
C GLU A 272 2.92 12.96 7.79
N GLY A 273 2.20 12.16 7.00
CA GLY A 273 2.59 11.83 5.63
C GLY A 273 3.52 10.62 5.50
N VAL A 274 3.93 9.97 6.58
CA VAL A 274 4.74 8.73 6.49
C VAL A 274 3.85 7.50 6.62
N VAL A 275 3.96 6.55 5.70
CA VAL A 275 3.18 5.31 5.71
C VAL A 275 4.08 4.08 5.66
N PHE A 276 3.69 3.01 6.35
CA PHE A 276 4.34 1.71 6.27
C PHE A 276 3.92 0.92 5.03
N ALA A 277 4.84 0.14 4.47
CA ALA A 277 4.59 -0.79 3.38
C ALA A 277 5.57 -1.97 3.42
N SER A 278 5.07 -3.21 3.28
CA SER A 278 5.92 -4.41 3.31
C SER A 278 6.63 -4.69 2.00
N ASP A 279 6.09 -4.18 0.88
CA ASP A 279 6.54 -4.49 -0.48
C ASP A 279 6.47 -5.99 -0.81
N TRP A 280 5.50 -6.71 -0.23
CA TRP A 280 5.23 -8.11 -0.57
C TRP A 280 4.92 -8.26 -2.08
N PRO A 281 5.40 -9.29 -2.79
CA PRO A 281 6.10 -10.50 -2.34
C PRO A 281 7.63 -10.37 -2.39
N HIS A 282 8.16 -9.15 -2.25
CA HIS A 282 9.58 -8.85 -2.18
C HIS A 282 10.30 -9.21 -3.48
N THR A 283 9.88 -8.57 -4.58
CA THR A 283 10.20 -8.96 -5.96
C THR A 283 11.69 -9.12 -6.28
N GLN A 284 12.59 -8.49 -5.51
CA GLN A 284 14.04 -8.59 -5.69
C GLN A 284 14.78 -9.38 -4.60
N SER A 285 14.07 -9.94 -3.61
CA SER A 285 14.67 -10.70 -2.50
C SER A 285 13.85 -11.94 -2.15
N LYS A 286 14.26 -13.09 -2.70
CA LYS A 286 13.59 -14.37 -2.45
C LYS A 286 13.63 -14.74 -0.97
N GLY A 287 12.47 -15.06 -0.41
CA GLY A 287 12.37 -15.54 0.98
C GLY A 287 12.56 -14.46 2.04
N TYR A 288 12.54 -13.18 1.65
CA TYR A 288 12.52 -12.08 2.59
C TYR A 288 11.28 -12.15 3.50
N ASP A 289 11.45 -11.82 4.78
CA ASP A 289 10.37 -11.66 5.75
C ASP A 289 10.30 -10.20 6.17
N ALA A 290 9.12 -9.59 6.02
CA ALA A 290 8.89 -8.21 6.43
C ALA A 290 8.65 -8.04 7.94
N MET A 291 8.43 -9.12 8.70
CA MET A 291 8.14 -9.03 10.14
C MET A 291 9.27 -8.31 10.91
N PRO A 292 10.56 -8.64 10.75
CA PRO A 292 11.62 -7.93 11.47
C PRO A 292 11.68 -6.43 11.16
N PHE A 293 11.37 -6.04 9.92
CA PHE A 293 11.32 -4.62 9.56
C PHE A 293 10.10 -3.91 10.17
N LEU A 294 8.94 -4.57 10.23
CA LEU A 294 7.75 -4.06 10.91
C LEU A 294 8.05 -3.85 12.40
N GLU A 295 8.63 -4.84 13.07
CA GLU A 295 9.03 -4.76 14.47
C GLU A 295 10.02 -3.62 14.70
N LYS A 296 10.99 -3.44 13.79
CA LYS A 296 11.94 -2.33 13.86
C LYS A 296 11.27 -0.96 13.68
N CYS A 297 10.25 -0.87 12.82
CA CYS A 297 9.46 0.35 12.68
C CYS A 297 8.65 0.68 13.95
N MET A 298 8.10 -0.33 14.62
CA MET A 298 7.46 -0.16 15.93
C MET A 298 8.47 0.30 16.99
N GLU A 299 9.67 -0.29 17.01
CA GLU A 299 10.77 0.11 17.89
C GLU A 299 11.18 1.57 17.67
N TRP A 300 11.32 2.02 16.41
CA TRP A 300 11.64 3.41 16.09
C TRP A 300 10.54 4.41 16.48
N CYS A 301 9.27 3.98 16.52
CA CYS A 301 8.20 4.80 17.07
C CYS A 301 8.24 4.87 18.61
N GLY A 302 8.91 3.91 19.27
CA GLY A 302 8.97 3.81 20.73
C GLY A 302 7.58 3.65 21.34
N GLU A 303 7.35 4.29 22.50
CA GLU A 303 6.07 4.29 23.21
C GLU A 303 5.06 5.33 22.68
N ASP A 304 5.39 6.05 21.59
CA ASP A 304 4.48 7.03 21.00
C ASP A 304 3.37 6.34 20.19
N GLU A 305 2.27 6.04 20.87
CA GLU A 305 1.09 5.42 20.26
C GLU A 305 0.50 6.23 19.10
N GLU A 306 0.61 7.56 19.13
CA GLU A 306 0.09 8.42 18.07
C GLU A 306 0.95 8.33 16.82
N LEU A 307 2.28 8.27 16.98
CA LEU A 307 3.20 8.02 15.87
C LEU A 307 3.00 6.62 15.27
N GLN A 308 2.81 5.59 16.11
CA GLN A 308 2.47 4.24 15.64
C GLN A 308 1.15 4.24 14.84
N LYS A 309 0.09 4.89 15.36
CA LYS A 309 -1.19 5.02 14.64
C LYS A 309 -1.03 5.77 13.33
N LYS A 310 -0.27 6.87 13.29
CA LYS A 310 0.02 7.62 12.06
C LYS A 310 0.72 6.76 11.02
N LEU A 311 1.83 6.13 11.40
CA LEU A 311 2.66 5.35 10.49
C LEU A 311 1.91 4.17 9.88
N PHE A 312 1.20 3.41 10.70
CA PHE A 312 0.58 2.17 10.26
C PHE A 312 -0.89 2.33 9.83
N ARG A 313 -1.59 3.41 10.19
CA ARG A 313 -3.04 3.52 9.95
C ARG A 313 -3.50 4.89 9.46
N ASP A 314 -3.32 5.94 10.25
CA ASP A 314 -4.09 7.17 10.06
C ASP A 314 -3.62 7.98 8.83
N ASN A 315 -2.31 7.99 8.56
CA ASN A 315 -1.79 8.56 7.31
C ASN A 315 -2.29 7.75 6.09
N ALA A 316 -2.33 6.42 6.19
CA ALA A 316 -2.82 5.56 5.11
C ALA A 316 -4.32 5.80 4.86
N LYS A 317 -5.14 5.97 5.89
CA LYS A 317 -6.56 6.32 5.72
C LYS A 317 -6.75 7.65 5.01
N ARG A 318 -5.91 8.65 5.31
CA ARG A 318 -5.92 9.97 4.65
C ARG A 318 -5.44 9.88 3.20
N LEU A 319 -4.33 9.19 2.96
CA LEU A 319 -3.74 9.03 1.63
C LEU A 319 -4.67 8.26 0.69
N TRP A 320 -5.20 7.14 1.16
CA TRP A 320 -5.97 6.22 0.34
C TRP A 320 -7.47 6.45 0.40
N ASP A 321 -7.91 7.60 0.95
CA ASP A 321 -9.31 8.02 0.95
C ASP A 321 -10.23 6.92 1.47
N VAL A 322 -9.93 6.47 2.69
CA VAL A 322 -10.68 5.44 3.39
C VAL A 322 -11.74 6.16 4.21
N CYS A 323 -12.99 6.10 3.75
CA CYS A 323 -14.11 6.67 4.49
C CYS A 323 -14.12 6.15 5.93
N LYS A 324 -14.47 7.04 6.88
CA LYS A 324 -14.70 6.69 8.27
C LYS A 324 -15.99 5.89 8.42
#